data_AF-A0A1Q3WZP5-F1
#
_entry.id   AF-A0A1Q3WZP5-F1
#
_cell.length_a   1.000
_cell.length_b   1.000
_cell.length_c   1.000
_cell.angle_alpha   90.00
_cell.angle_beta   90.00
_cell.angle_gamma   90.00
#
_symmetry.space_group_name_H-M   'P 1'
#
loop_
_entity.id
_entity.type
_entity.pdbx_description
1 polymer ?
#
loop_
_entity_poly.entity_id
_entity_poly.type
_entity_poly.pdbx_seq_one_letter_code
_entity_poly.pdbx_strand_id
1 'polypeptide(L)'
;MDNTTKISCKASPKAEGFDIPQQAIQDTEWVQKPTDPTKRGGGQIRKGEIAWFQTDLFGSGPDWQQVRLNDDTLGYVNPHHFATADRDSEQ
;
A
#
# COMPACT_ATOMS: atom_id res chain seq x y z
N MET A 1 3.34 -38.12 -26.31
CA MET A 1 3.89 -36.87 -26.85
C MET A 1 2.68 -36.21 -27.50
N ASP A 2 1.99 -35.23 -26.92
CA ASP A 2 2.43 -34.12 -26.07
C ASP A 2 1.24 -33.60 -25.23
N ASN A 3 1.36 -33.62 -23.91
CA ASN A 3 0.34 -33.05 -23.01
C ASN A 3 0.86 -31.71 -22.49
N THR A 4 0.78 -30.67 -23.31
CA THR A 4 1.13 -29.30 -22.91
C THR A 4 -0.05 -28.69 -22.17
N THR A 5 -0.19 -29.07 -20.90
CA THR A 5 -0.97 -28.33 -19.93
C THR A 5 -0.34 -26.94 -19.83
N LYS A 6 -0.92 -25.95 -20.52
CA LYS A 6 -0.65 -24.54 -20.26
C LYS A 6 -1.00 -24.31 -18.80
N ILE A 7 0.03 -24.24 -17.96
CA ILE A 7 -0.05 -23.69 -16.63
C ILE A 7 -0.44 -22.23 -16.85
N SER A 8 -1.74 -21.96 -16.84
CA SER A 8 -2.24 -20.61 -16.63
C SER A 8 -1.85 -20.30 -15.21
N CYS A 9 -0.67 -19.69 -15.07
CA CYS A 9 -0.25 -19.05 -13.85
C CYS A 9 -1.41 -18.11 -13.51
N LYS A 10 -2.26 -18.53 -12.57
CA LYS A 10 -3.15 -17.65 -11.85
C LYS A 10 -2.22 -16.66 -11.17
N ALA A 11 -1.85 -15.61 -11.90
CA ALA A 11 -1.35 -14.41 -11.29
C ALA A 11 -2.44 -14.08 -10.27
N SER A 12 -2.13 -14.27 -9.00
CA SER A 12 -2.84 -13.61 -7.91
C SER A 12 -3.13 -12.21 -8.41
N PRO A 13 -4.33 -11.66 -8.22
CA PRO A 13 -4.57 -10.27 -8.57
C PRO A 13 -3.58 -9.46 -7.74
N LYS A 14 -2.40 -9.15 -8.31
CA LYS A 14 -1.61 -8.02 -7.89
C LYS A 14 -2.63 -6.91 -7.94
N ALA A 15 -2.92 -6.29 -6.80
CA ALA A 15 -3.76 -5.12 -6.78
C ALA A 15 -3.15 -4.13 -7.77
N GLU A 16 -3.71 -4.09 -8.99
CA GLU A 16 -3.09 -3.44 -10.13
C GLU A 16 -2.96 -1.96 -9.78
N GLY A 17 -1.75 -1.42 -9.92
CA GLY A 17 -1.47 0.00 -9.72
C GLY A 17 -0.82 0.39 -8.39
N PHE A 18 -0.59 -0.50 -7.43
CA PHE A 18 0.16 -0.20 -6.19
C PHE A 18 1.65 -0.57 -6.31
N ASP A 19 2.37 0.15 -7.17
CA ASP A 19 3.74 -0.20 -7.57
C ASP A 19 4.83 0.66 -6.88
N ILE A 20 4.45 1.67 -6.10
CA ILE A 20 5.38 2.61 -5.46
C ILE A 20 5.56 2.24 -3.98
N PRO A 21 6.66 1.57 -3.59
CA PRO A 21 6.95 1.32 -2.18
C PRO A 21 7.37 2.61 -1.49
N GLN A 22 6.71 2.95 -0.40
CA GLN A 22 7.10 4.04 0.49
C GLN A 22 7.19 3.56 1.92
N GLN A 23 8.14 4.12 2.66
CA GLN A 23 8.44 3.74 4.02
C GLN A 23 7.87 4.76 5.00
N ALA A 24 7.23 4.27 6.06
CA ALA A 24 6.77 5.12 7.14
C ALA A 24 7.97 5.75 7.88
N ILE A 25 8.06 7.08 7.92
CA ILE A 25 9.13 7.81 8.62
C ILE A 25 8.86 7.98 10.12
N GLN A 26 7.63 7.71 10.55
CA GLN A 26 7.17 7.71 11.93
C GLN A 26 6.02 6.70 12.11
N ASP A 27 5.70 6.38 13.37
CA ASP A 27 4.50 5.59 13.66
C ASP A 27 3.26 6.36 13.18
N THR A 28 2.41 5.68 12.42
CA THR A 28 1.19 6.26 11.85
C THR A 28 0.05 5.24 11.88
N GLU A 29 -1.16 5.71 11.69
CA GLU A 29 -2.32 4.86 11.55
C GLU A 29 -2.72 4.73 10.09
N TRP A 30 -3.39 3.62 9.79
CA TRP A 30 -4.15 3.44 8.57
C TRP A 30 -5.62 3.21 8.92
N VAL A 31 -6.51 3.65 8.03
CA VAL A 31 -7.96 3.55 8.21
C VAL A 31 -8.61 2.96 6.96
N GLN A 32 -9.69 2.21 7.11
CA GLN A 32 -10.46 1.69 5.96
C GLN A 32 -11.37 2.75 5.35
N LYS A 33 -11.86 3.69 6.17
CA LYS A 33 -12.86 4.70 5.78
C LYS A 33 -12.53 6.05 6.40
N PRO A 34 -11.69 6.88 5.76
CA PRO A 34 -11.26 8.16 6.32
C PRO A 34 -12.39 9.17 6.49
N THR A 35 -13.50 9.02 5.76
CA THR A 35 -14.66 9.93 5.81
C THR A 35 -15.73 9.55 6.84
N ASP A 36 -15.59 8.40 7.51
CA ASP A 36 -16.55 7.92 8.51
C ASP A 36 -15.85 7.65 9.85
N PRO A 37 -15.85 8.63 10.78
CA PRO A 37 -15.16 8.50 12.08
C PRO A 37 -15.80 7.44 13.00
N THR A 38 -16.99 6.93 12.67
CA THR A 38 -17.68 5.91 13.46
C THR A 38 -17.26 4.48 13.07
N LYS A 39 -16.70 4.30 11.87
CA LYS A 39 -16.20 3.02 11.38
C LYS A 39 -14.70 2.96 11.56
N ARG A 40 -14.28 2.65 12.78
CA ARG A 40 -12.87 2.39 13.15
C ARG A 40 -12.36 1.06 12.59
N GLY A 41 -12.45 0.88 11.29
CA GLY A 41 -11.63 -0.10 10.59
C GLY A 41 -10.26 0.54 10.40
N GLY A 42 -9.21 -0.09 10.91
CA GLY A 42 -7.86 0.47 10.83
C GLY A 42 -6.88 -0.27 11.73
N GLY A 43 -5.64 0.18 11.68
CA GLY A 43 -4.56 -0.37 12.47
C GLY A 43 -3.36 0.55 12.47
N GLN A 44 -2.28 0.08 13.07
CA GLN A 44 -1.06 0.85 13.20
C GLN A 44 -0.02 0.38 12.17
N ILE A 45 0.69 1.35 11.61
CA ILE A 45 1.90 1.18 10.81
C ILE A 45 3.05 1.76 11.64
N ARG A 46 4.05 0.94 11.91
CA ARG A 46 5.25 1.33 12.63
C ARG A 46 6.22 2.05 11.71
N LYS A 47 7.01 2.95 12.28
CA LYS A 47 8.16 3.53 11.59
C LYS A 47 9.01 2.43 10.97
N GLY A 48 9.35 2.59 9.69
CA GLY A 48 10.15 1.66 8.93
C GLY A 48 9.34 0.63 8.14
N GLU A 49 8.04 0.47 8.40
CA GLU A 49 7.18 -0.40 7.60
C GLU A 49 6.91 0.18 6.21
N ILE A 50 6.68 -0.70 5.24
CA ILE A 50 6.45 -0.34 3.84
C ILE A 50 4.96 -0.42 3.53
N ALA A 51 4.46 0.61 2.87
CA ALA A 51 3.17 0.61 2.20
C ALA A 51 3.37 0.87 0.71
N TRP A 52 2.53 0.30 -0.13
CA TRP A 52 2.58 0.47 -1.57
C TRP A 52 1.52 1.48 -1.99
N PHE A 53 1.96 2.55 -2.64
CA PHE A 53 1.15 3.66 -3.13
C PHE A 53 0.79 3.46 -4.60
N GLN A 54 -0.33 4.06 -5.01
CA GLN A 54 -0.71 4.09 -6.42
C GLN A 54 0.14 5.08 -7.22
N THR A 55 0.38 4.76 -8.50
CA THR A 55 1.09 5.64 -9.45
C THR A 55 0.31 6.92 -9.71
N ASP A 56 -1.01 6.82 -9.76
CA ASP A 56 -1.90 7.98 -9.86
C ASP A 56 -2.31 8.44 -8.47
N LEU A 57 -1.81 9.61 -8.07
CA LEU A 57 -2.29 10.32 -6.90
C LEU A 57 -3.71 10.81 -7.18
N PHE A 58 -4.71 9.92 -7.08
CA PHE A 58 -6.11 10.31 -7.15
C PHE A 58 -6.47 11.13 -5.91
N GLY A 59 -6.35 12.44 -6.04
CA GLY A 59 -6.75 13.40 -5.03
C GLY A 59 -8.26 13.38 -4.80
N SER A 60 -8.64 13.26 -3.52
CA SER A 60 -9.83 13.93 -2.97
C SER A 60 -9.71 14.08 -1.45
N GLY A 61 -8.66 14.78 -1.00
CA GLY A 61 -8.54 15.27 0.37
C GLY A 61 -7.09 15.56 0.78
N PRO A 62 -6.84 16.51 1.70
CA PRO A 62 -5.50 16.87 2.14
C PRO A 62 -4.81 15.85 3.07
N ASP A 63 -5.50 14.80 3.56
CA ASP A 63 -4.98 14.00 4.68
C ASP A 63 -4.85 12.50 4.44
N TRP A 64 -5.46 11.92 3.40
CA TRP A 64 -5.56 10.45 3.25
C TRP A 64 -5.36 9.97 1.81
N GLN A 65 -4.44 9.03 1.63
CA GLN A 65 -4.12 8.39 0.37
C GLN A 65 -4.34 6.87 0.49
N GLN A 66 -4.98 6.27 -0.52
CA GLN A 66 -5.15 4.82 -0.54
C GLN A 66 -3.82 4.13 -0.83
N VAL A 67 -3.53 3.09 -0.05
CA VAL A 67 -2.32 2.27 -0.13
C VAL A 67 -2.67 0.79 0.06
N ARG A 68 -1.76 -0.07 -0.37
CA ARG A 68 -1.74 -1.48 -0.02
C ARG A 68 -0.71 -1.70 1.09
N LEU A 69 -1.11 -2.43 2.13
CA LEU A 69 -0.29 -2.81 3.26
C LEU A 69 0.45 -4.15 2.99
N ASN A 70 1.32 -4.56 3.89
CA ASN A 70 2.16 -5.74 3.74
C ASN A 70 1.38 -7.08 3.74
N ASP A 71 0.16 -7.08 4.29
CA ASP A 71 -0.77 -8.20 4.30
C ASP A 71 -1.75 -8.19 3.11
N ASP A 72 -1.45 -7.41 2.05
CA ASP A 72 -2.32 -7.14 0.90
C ASP A 72 -3.64 -6.42 1.26
N THR A 73 -3.82 -5.96 2.50
CA THR A 73 -4.98 -5.15 2.89
C THR A 73 -4.90 -3.77 2.24
N LEU A 74 -6.02 -3.29 1.68
CA LEU A 74 -6.15 -1.92 1.23
C LEU A 74 -6.59 -1.01 2.37
N GLY A 75 -5.85 0.07 2.58
CA GLY A 75 -6.10 1.06 3.62
C GLY A 75 -5.83 2.47 3.14
N TYR A 76 -6.21 3.46 3.93
CA TYR A 76 -5.89 4.86 3.71
C TYR A 76 -4.92 5.31 4.79
N VAL A 77 -3.86 6.01 4.39
CA VAL A 77 -2.82 6.53 5.29
C VAL A 77 -2.61 8.00 5.06
N ASN A 78 -2.01 8.70 6.01
CA ASN A 78 -1.53 10.05 5.77
C ASN A 78 -0.21 9.99 4.96
N PRO A 79 -0.19 10.42 3.68
CA PRO A 79 0.99 10.31 2.84
C PRO A 79 2.19 11.11 3.37
N HIS A 80 1.97 12.17 4.16
CA HIS A 80 3.06 12.97 4.76
C HIS A 80 3.87 12.20 5.81
N HIS A 81 3.37 11.05 6.28
CA HIS A 81 4.09 10.18 7.22
C HIS A 81 4.96 9.14 6.50
N PHE A 82 5.07 9.25 5.18
CA PHE A 82 5.84 8.35 4.34
C PHE A 82 6.86 9.12 3.51
N ALA A 83 7.97 8.46 3.22
CA ALA A 83 8.96 8.90 2.26
C ALA A 83 9.21 7.78 1.25
N THR A 84 9.75 8.14 0.09
CA THR A 84 10.29 7.16 -0.84
C THR A 84 11.24 6.25 -0.07
N ALA A 85 11.00 4.94 -0.13
CA ALA A 85 11.95 3.99 0.42
C ALA A 85 13.22 4.10 -0.43
N ASP A 86 14.20 4.87 0.04
CA ASP A 86 15.50 4.96 -0.60
C ASP A 86 16.03 3.53 -0.72
N ARG A 87 16.23 3.07 -1.96
CA ARG A 87 16.93 1.80 -2.25
C ARG A 87 18.44 1.98 -2.09
N ASP A 88 18.86 2.88 -1.23
CA ASP A 88 20.25 3.22 -0.98
C ASP A 88 20.64 2.83 0.44
N SER A 89 20.98 1.55 0.56
CA SER A 89 22.15 1.15 1.32
C SER A 89 22.85 0.07 0.52
N GLU A 90 23.24 0.41 -0.71
CA GLU A 90 24.29 -0.27 -1.44
C GLU A 90 25.42 0.74 -1.70
N GLN A 91 26.28 0.94 -0.70
CA GLN A 91 27.71 1.21 -0.87
C GLN A 91 28.50 0.58 0.28
#